data_AF-A0A2T0AXI4-F1
#
_entry.id   AF-A0A2T0AXI4-F1
#
_cell.length_a   1.000
_cell.length_b   1.000
_cell.length_c   1.000
_cell.angle_alpha   90.00
_cell.angle_beta   90.00
_cell.angle_gamma   90.00
#
_symmetry.space_group_name_H-M   'P 1'
#
loop_
_entity.id
_entity.type
_entity.pdbx_description
1 polymer ?
#
loop_
_entity_poly.entity_id
_entity_poly.type
_entity_poly.pdbx_seq_one_letter_code
_entity_poly.pdbx_strand_id
1 'polypeptide(L)'
;MSREELKIMDGPKVKCKVNTCNHWMNGDLCSAGNIDITHEEEGKMAQNPEQTQCKTFYVRRGLANMLGSLDNVNWGGLLSNTFLPGGELYPSVTCIVNTCAYWTEGNRCQAKKIDVVGVNADESQDTNCFTFKRKV
;
A
#
# COMPACT_ATOMS: atom_id res chain seq x y z
N MET A 1 -12.58 14.48 -32.55
CA MET A 1 -11.81 14.28 -31.32
C MET A 1 -12.56 13.25 -30.49
N SER A 2 -12.06 12.02 -30.45
CA SER A 2 -12.76 10.83 -29.92
C SER A 2 -12.79 10.80 -28.39
N ARG A 3 -13.86 10.19 -27.86
CA ARG A 3 -14.31 10.13 -26.45
C ARG A 3 -13.43 9.27 -25.52
N GLU A 4 -12.10 9.28 -25.66
CA GLU A 4 -11.21 8.35 -24.93
C GLU A 4 -10.39 8.98 -23.79
N GLU A 5 -10.55 10.28 -23.50
CA GLU A 5 -9.80 10.99 -22.45
C GLU A 5 -10.46 11.03 -21.04
N LEU A 6 -11.35 10.10 -20.69
CA LEU A 6 -11.91 10.07 -19.32
C LEU A 6 -12.08 8.67 -18.71
N LYS A 7 -11.12 7.78 -18.93
CA LYS A 7 -10.89 6.70 -17.94
C LYS A 7 -10.28 7.36 -16.72
N ILE A 8 -11.14 7.74 -15.76
CA ILE A 8 -10.74 7.93 -14.37
C ILE A 8 -9.84 6.75 -14.02
N MET A 9 -8.66 7.06 -13.49
CA MET A 9 -7.66 6.11 -13.03
C MET A 9 -8.27 5.26 -11.90
N ASP A 10 -9.05 4.23 -12.26
CA ASP A 10 -9.74 3.32 -11.34
C ASP A 10 -8.73 2.32 -10.77
N GLY A 11 -7.80 2.82 -9.97
CA GLY A 11 -6.90 1.98 -9.19
C GLY A 11 -7.63 1.43 -7.95
N PRO A 12 -7.06 0.43 -7.28
CA PRO A 12 -7.68 -0.17 -6.10
C PRO A 12 -7.80 0.84 -4.97
N LYS A 13 -8.95 0.85 -4.30
CA LYS A 13 -9.10 1.56 -3.02
C LYS A 13 -8.49 0.71 -1.93
N VAL A 14 -7.47 1.23 -1.24
CA VAL A 14 -6.77 0.45 -0.22
C VAL A 14 -7.07 0.98 1.17
N LYS A 15 -7.84 0.18 1.89
CA LYS A 15 -8.10 0.36 3.29
C LYS A 15 -6.95 -0.20 4.10
N CYS A 16 -6.43 0.59 5.02
CA CYS A 16 -5.34 0.25 5.90
C CYS A 16 -5.77 0.51 7.34
N LYS A 17 -5.97 -0.56 8.10
CA LYS A 17 -6.25 -0.52 9.54
C LYS A 17 -4.99 -0.87 10.32
N VAL A 18 -3.97 -0.07 10.10
CA VAL A 18 -2.66 -0.18 10.76
C VAL A 18 -2.25 1.22 11.20
N ASN A 19 -2.69 1.62 12.38
CA ASN A 19 -2.49 2.99 12.91
C ASN A 19 -1.00 3.32 13.15
N THR A 20 -0.16 2.30 13.32
CA THR A 20 1.29 2.44 13.43
C THR A 20 1.99 2.65 12.09
N CYS A 21 1.31 2.49 10.94
CA CYS A 21 1.92 2.65 9.61
C CYS A 21 2.07 4.12 9.22
N ASN A 22 3.24 4.54 8.72
CA ASN A 22 3.54 5.90 8.27
C ASN A 22 2.71 6.34 7.05
N HIS A 23 2.19 5.40 6.26
CA HIS A 23 1.32 5.64 5.10
C HIS A 23 -0.18 5.66 5.47
N TRP A 24 -0.53 5.42 6.73
CA TRP A 24 -1.90 5.49 7.19
C TRP A 24 -2.47 6.93 7.10
N MET A 25 -3.75 7.06 6.78
CA MET A 25 -4.49 8.31 6.81
C MET A 25 -5.86 8.13 7.45
N ASN A 26 -6.44 9.26 7.87
CA ASN A 26 -7.82 9.33 8.35
C ASN A 26 -8.79 8.65 7.36
N GLY A 27 -9.77 7.93 7.90
CA GLY A 27 -10.72 7.15 7.11
C GLY A 27 -10.25 5.74 6.75
N ASP A 28 -9.26 5.20 7.48
CA ASP A 28 -8.63 3.89 7.24
C ASP A 28 -8.05 3.77 5.83
N LEU A 29 -7.43 4.82 5.29
CA LEU A 29 -6.89 4.81 3.92
C LEU A 29 -5.37 4.70 3.94
N CYS A 30 -4.82 4.03 2.93
CA CYS A 30 -3.39 4.03 2.65
C CYS A 30 -3.03 5.14 1.65
N SER A 31 -1.99 5.92 1.93
CA SER A 31 -1.48 6.97 1.04
C SER A 31 -0.20 6.58 0.28
N ALA A 32 0.25 5.33 0.39
CA ALA A 32 1.41 4.87 -0.35
C ALA A 32 1.16 4.97 -1.86
N GLY A 33 2.18 5.24 -2.68
CA GLY A 33 2.03 5.23 -4.15
C GLY A 33 1.96 3.82 -4.75
N ASN A 34 2.57 2.85 -4.07
CA ASN A 34 2.55 1.44 -4.42
C ASN A 34 2.42 0.60 -3.14
N ILE A 35 1.74 -0.54 -3.22
CA ILE A 35 1.56 -1.49 -2.12
C ILE A 35 2.01 -2.88 -2.55
N ASP A 36 2.91 -3.46 -1.77
CA ASP A 36 3.49 -4.78 -2.00
C ASP A 36 2.88 -5.80 -1.03
N ILE A 37 2.11 -6.74 -1.57
CA ILE A 37 1.55 -7.87 -0.83
C ILE A 37 2.36 -9.13 -1.12
N THR A 38 2.93 -9.73 -0.07
CA THR A 38 3.79 -10.92 -0.16
C THR A 38 3.39 -11.95 0.89
N HIS A 39 4.08 -13.09 0.92
CA HIS A 39 4.08 -13.98 2.08
C HIS A 39 5.00 -13.39 3.17
N GLU A 40 4.74 -13.72 4.44
CA GLU A 40 5.55 -13.32 5.60
C GLU A 40 7.00 -13.87 5.53
N GLU A 41 7.14 -15.13 5.15
CA GLU A 41 8.42 -15.78 4.84
C GLU A 41 8.78 -15.70 3.35
N GLU A 42 10.05 -15.44 3.05
CA GLU A 42 10.57 -15.40 1.68
C GLU A 42 10.50 -16.77 0.99
N GLY A 43 10.17 -16.77 -0.31
CA GLY A 43 10.10 -17.99 -1.12
C GLY A 43 8.83 -18.84 -0.91
N LYS A 44 7.96 -18.49 0.04
CA LYS A 44 6.69 -19.17 0.29
C LYS A 44 5.50 -18.44 -0.34
N MET A 45 4.37 -19.14 -0.44
CA MET A 45 3.11 -18.63 -0.98
C MET A 45 1.96 -18.86 0.01
N ALA A 46 1.19 -17.80 0.26
CA ALA A 46 0.16 -17.83 1.29
C ALA A 46 -1.00 -18.77 0.91
N GLN A 47 -1.49 -19.50 1.90
CA GLN A 47 -2.67 -20.36 1.80
C GLN A 47 -3.88 -19.75 2.51
N ASN A 48 -3.64 -18.80 3.40
CA ASN A 48 -4.63 -18.05 4.16
C ASN A 48 -4.17 -16.58 4.30
N PRO A 49 -5.07 -15.65 4.68
CA PRO A 49 -4.72 -14.25 4.88
C PRO A 49 -3.63 -14.02 5.93
N GLU A 50 -3.58 -14.84 6.98
CA GLU A 50 -2.65 -14.72 8.11
C GLU A 50 -1.18 -14.95 7.73
N GLN A 51 -0.94 -15.56 6.56
CA GLN A 51 0.39 -15.79 5.99
C GLN A 51 0.83 -14.68 5.03
N THR A 52 -0.01 -13.67 4.82
CA THR A 52 0.30 -12.54 3.93
C THR A 52 0.85 -11.38 4.73
N GLN A 53 1.67 -10.55 4.10
CA GLN A 53 2.13 -9.29 4.68
C GLN A 53 2.08 -8.15 3.67
N CYS A 54 1.95 -6.92 4.19
CA CYS A 54 2.17 -5.68 3.44
C CYS A 54 3.62 -5.23 3.62
N LYS A 55 4.49 -5.55 2.65
CA LYS A 55 5.91 -5.20 2.71
C LYS A 55 6.17 -3.69 2.59
N THR A 56 5.20 -2.94 2.07
CA THR A 56 5.18 -1.47 2.06
C THR A 56 5.01 -0.87 3.45
N PHE A 57 4.60 -1.65 4.46
CA PHE A 57 4.47 -1.16 5.82
C PHE A 57 5.80 -0.60 6.35
N TYR A 58 5.74 0.62 6.88
CA TYR A 58 6.80 1.22 7.68
C TYR A 58 6.20 1.82 8.94
N VAL A 59 6.69 1.38 10.10
CA VAL A 59 6.21 1.86 11.40
C VAL A 59 6.57 3.34 11.62
N ARG A 60 5.63 4.10 12.19
CA ARG A 60 5.81 5.47 12.68
C ARG A 60 6.62 5.43 13.98
N ARG A 61 7.94 5.29 13.88
CA ARG A 61 8.84 5.63 14.99
C ARG A 61 9.08 7.14 14.95
N GLY A 62 9.05 7.80 16.12
CA GLY A 62 8.98 9.25 16.27
C GLY A 62 10.02 10.09 15.51
N LEU A 63 9.86 11.42 15.53
CA LEU A 63 10.58 12.43 14.73
C LEU A 63 12.13 12.48 14.86
N ALA A 64 12.77 11.52 15.51
CA ALA A 64 14.22 11.49 15.72
C ALA A 64 15.04 11.36 14.42
N ASN A 65 14.44 10.97 13.29
CA ASN A 65 15.11 10.92 11.99
C ASN A 65 14.93 12.20 11.16
N MET A 66 14.24 13.23 11.67
CA MET A 66 13.99 14.47 10.92
C MET A 66 15.08 15.54 11.11
N LEU A 67 15.97 15.39 12.10
CA LEU A 67 16.98 16.40 12.46
C LEU A 67 18.39 16.16 11.88
N GLY A 68 18.67 15.00 11.28
CA GLY A 68 20.03 14.60 10.90
C GLY A 68 20.46 14.82 9.44
N SER A 69 19.63 15.44 8.58
CA SER A 69 19.96 15.55 7.14
C SER A 69 19.41 16.82 6.49
N LEU A 70 19.73 17.97 7.08
CA LEU A 70 19.56 19.29 6.45
C LEU A 70 20.73 19.66 5.51
N ASP A 71 21.56 18.70 5.10
CA ASP A 71 22.59 18.94 4.09
C ASP A 71 22.11 18.45 2.72
N ASN A 72 21.96 19.41 1.80
CA ASN A 72 21.63 19.28 0.36
C ASN A 72 20.15 19.15 -0.05
N VAL A 73 19.29 20.08 0.42
CA VAL A 73 17.94 20.28 -0.13
C VAL A 73 17.94 21.19 -1.37
N ASN A 74 17.37 20.71 -2.48
CA ASN A 74 16.94 21.53 -3.61
C ASN A 74 15.60 22.21 -3.26
N TRP A 75 15.65 23.49 -2.90
CA TRP A 75 14.51 24.30 -2.46
C TRP A 75 13.47 24.62 -3.56
N GLY A 76 13.68 24.19 -4.81
CA GLY A 76 12.73 24.42 -5.90
C GLY A 76 11.54 23.45 -5.96
N GLY A 77 11.62 22.28 -5.31
CA GLY A 77 10.57 21.25 -5.35
C GLY A 77 9.63 21.24 -4.14
N LEU A 78 9.92 22.06 -3.12
CA LEU A 78 9.12 22.13 -1.88
C LEU A 78 7.75 22.81 -2.10
N LEU A 79 7.57 23.51 -3.22
CA LEU A 79 6.31 24.19 -3.57
C LEU A 79 5.36 23.35 -4.44
N SER A 80 5.73 22.12 -4.83
CA SER A 80 4.85 21.19 -5.55
C SER A 80 4.25 20.10 -4.65
N ASN A 81 4.30 20.27 -3.32
CA ASN A 81 3.45 19.54 -2.37
C ASN A 81 2.00 20.04 -2.43
N THR A 82 1.51 20.27 -3.65
CA THR A 82 0.13 20.50 -4.06
C THR A 82 -0.68 19.25 -3.73
N PHE A 83 -0.84 19.00 -2.44
CA PHE A 83 -1.94 18.27 -1.84
C PHE A 83 -3.20 19.07 -2.18
N LEU A 84 -3.83 18.74 -3.30
CA LEU A 84 -5.20 19.16 -3.54
C LEU A 84 -6.10 18.40 -2.55
N PRO A 85 -6.81 19.08 -1.64
CA PRO A 85 -7.84 18.42 -0.84
C PRO A 85 -8.93 17.95 -1.82
N GLY A 86 -9.03 16.64 -2.03
CA GLY A 86 -10.01 16.02 -2.93
C GLY A 86 -9.45 15.14 -4.05
N GLY A 87 -8.13 14.92 -4.13
CA GLY A 87 -7.56 13.89 -5.01
C GLY A 87 -7.82 12.49 -4.45
N GLU A 88 -8.56 11.65 -5.18
CA GLU A 88 -8.81 10.28 -4.78
C GLU A 88 -7.51 9.46 -4.90
N LEU A 89 -7.03 8.94 -3.77
CA LEU A 89 -5.77 8.17 -3.70
C LEU A 89 -6.00 6.73 -4.14
N TYR A 90 -5.33 6.36 -5.23
CA TYR A 90 -5.39 5.03 -5.82
C TYR A 90 -3.96 4.47 -5.95
N PRO A 91 -3.44 3.76 -4.93
CA PRO A 91 -2.13 3.12 -5.04
C PRO A 91 -2.12 2.08 -6.17
N SER A 92 -0.96 1.92 -6.79
CA SER A 92 -0.68 0.69 -7.53
C SER A 92 -0.45 -0.46 -6.55
N VAL A 93 -0.72 -1.70 -6.96
CA VAL A 93 -0.57 -2.86 -6.06
C VAL A 93 0.20 -3.97 -6.76
N THR A 94 1.35 -4.27 -6.20
CA THR A 94 2.14 -5.46 -6.51
C THR A 94 1.68 -6.59 -5.59
N CYS A 95 1.26 -7.70 -6.15
CA CYS A 95 0.92 -8.91 -5.40
C CYS A 95 1.85 -10.03 -5.85
N ILE A 96 2.72 -10.51 -4.97
CA ILE A 96 3.62 -11.64 -5.25
C ILE A 96 2.91 -12.97 -4.93
N VAL A 97 1.87 -12.94 -4.10
CA VAL A 97 1.09 -14.11 -3.67
C VAL A 97 0.28 -14.68 -4.83
N ASN A 98 0.91 -15.52 -5.65
CA ASN A 98 0.29 -16.05 -6.88
C ASN A 98 -0.88 -17.00 -6.63
N THR A 99 -0.97 -17.55 -5.41
CA THR A 99 -2.10 -18.33 -4.88
C THR A 99 -3.33 -17.46 -4.55
N CYS A 100 -3.23 -16.13 -4.61
CA CYS A 100 -4.36 -15.23 -4.40
C CYS A 100 -5.26 -15.16 -5.64
N ALA A 101 -6.57 -15.25 -5.48
CA ALA A 101 -7.59 -15.20 -6.54
C ALA A 101 -7.58 -13.89 -7.33
N TYR A 102 -7.03 -12.83 -6.75
CA TYR A 102 -6.88 -11.52 -7.37
C TYR A 102 -5.52 -11.30 -8.03
N TRP A 103 -4.60 -12.25 -7.92
CA TRP A 103 -3.31 -12.17 -8.59
C TRP A 103 -3.46 -12.39 -10.10
N THR A 104 -2.80 -11.56 -10.89
CA THR A 104 -2.67 -11.67 -12.35
C THR A 104 -1.20 -11.58 -12.77
N GLU A 105 -0.92 -11.94 -14.02
CA GLU A 105 0.43 -11.99 -14.58
C GLU A 105 1.22 -10.68 -14.35
N GLY A 106 2.52 -10.82 -14.07
CA GLY A 106 3.39 -9.69 -13.76
C GLY A 106 3.24 -9.16 -12.33
N ASN A 107 2.84 -10.01 -11.37
CA ASN A 107 2.65 -9.67 -9.96
C ASN A 107 1.66 -8.53 -9.73
N ARG A 108 0.58 -8.49 -10.52
CA ARG A 108 -0.43 -7.45 -10.42
C ARG A 108 -1.61 -7.95 -9.59
N CYS A 109 -2.27 -7.03 -8.90
CA CYS A 109 -3.52 -7.30 -8.20
C CYS A 109 -4.71 -6.68 -8.94
N GLN A 110 -5.72 -7.47 -9.28
CA GLN A 110 -6.94 -7.00 -9.93
C GLN A 110 -8.09 -6.69 -8.94
N ALA A 111 -7.84 -6.78 -7.63
CA ALA A 111 -8.85 -6.47 -6.62
C ALA A 111 -9.19 -4.98 -6.67
N LYS A 112 -10.48 -4.62 -6.71
CA LYS A 112 -10.92 -3.20 -6.70
C LYS A 112 -10.79 -2.54 -5.33
N LYS A 113 -10.79 -3.36 -4.28
CA LYS A 113 -10.67 -2.92 -2.88
C LYS A 113 -9.71 -3.86 -2.20
N ILE A 114 -8.78 -3.30 -1.42
CA ILE A 114 -7.81 -4.05 -0.63
C ILE A 114 -7.93 -3.63 0.81
N ASP A 115 -7.94 -4.60 1.72
CA ASP A 115 -8.00 -4.43 3.16
C ASP A 115 -6.71 -4.98 3.76
N VAL A 116 -5.84 -4.07 4.21
CA VAL A 116 -4.64 -4.39 5.00
C VAL A 116 -4.96 -4.11 6.47
N VAL A 117 -4.72 -5.09 7.34
CA VAL A 117 -5.02 -4.99 8.77
C VAL A 117 -3.81 -5.46 9.57
N GLY A 118 -3.53 -4.78 10.68
CA GLY A 118 -2.43 -5.10 11.58
C GLY A 118 -2.65 -4.36 12.88
N VAL A 119 -2.92 -5.09 13.96
CA VAL A 119 -3.24 -4.51 15.27
C VAL A 119 -1.93 -4.27 16.01
N ASN A 120 -1.58 -3.01 16.25
CA ASN A 120 -0.30 -2.62 16.88
C ASN A 120 0.92 -3.22 16.15
N ALA A 121 0.87 -3.25 14.81
CA ALA A 121 1.97 -3.77 14.01
C ALA A 121 3.26 -2.99 14.27
N ASP A 122 4.34 -3.70 14.55
CA ASP A 122 5.68 -3.15 14.72
C ASP A 122 6.60 -3.48 13.53
N GLU A 123 6.25 -4.53 12.78
CA GLU A 123 6.87 -4.96 11.53
C GLU A 123 5.84 -5.33 10.44
N SER A 124 6.31 -5.57 9.21
CA SER A 124 5.40 -5.88 8.09
C SER A 124 4.65 -7.20 8.27
N GLN A 125 5.27 -8.17 8.93
CA GLN A 125 4.73 -9.49 9.23
C GLN A 125 3.52 -9.43 10.16
N ASP A 126 3.41 -8.36 10.96
CA ASP A 126 2.25 -8.09 11.81
C ASP A 126 1.03 -7.55 11.02
N THR A 127 1.18 -7.37 9.70
CA THR A 127 0.12 -6.93 8.81
C THR A 127 -0.34 -8.08 7.95
N ASN A 128 -1.63 -8.08 7.60
CA ASN A 128 -2.26 -9.12 6.80
C ASN A 128 -3.13 -8.48 5.71
N CYS A 129 -3.11 -9.05 4.52
CA CYS A 129 -4.02 -8.71 3.44
C CYS A 129 -5.30 -9.55 3.56
N PHE A 130 -6.31 -9.02 4.24
CA PHE A 130 -7.62 -9.69 4.41
C PHE A 130 -8.44 -9.76 3.13
N THR A 131 -8.01 -9.07 2.06
CA THR A 131 -8.54 -9.27 0.71
C THR A 131 -8.08 -10.58 0.09
N PHE A 132 -7.02 -11.21 0.60
CA PHE A 132 -6.56 -12.50 0.11
C PHE A 132 -7.71 -13.51 0.09
N LYS A 133 -7.84 -14.19 -1.05
CA LYS A 133 -8.67 -15.38 -1.22
C LYS A 133 -7.84 -16.40 -1.95
N ARG A 134 -7.81 -17.64 -1.48
CA ARG A 134 -7.07 -18.69 -2.17
C ARG A 134 -7.71 -18.98 -3.52
N LYS A 135 -6.91 -19.08 -4.58
CA LYS A 135 -7.30 -19.66 -5.87
C LYS A 135 -7.67 -21.12 -5.63
N VAL A 136 -8.86 -21.49 -6.11
CA VAL A 136 -9.34 -22.88 -6.12
C VAL A 136 -9.03 -23.47 -7.48
#